data_AF-A0A8J5PVC6-F1
#
_entry.id   AF-A0A8J5PVC6-F1
#
_cell.length_a   1.000
_cell.length_b   1.000
_cell.length_c   1.000
_cell.angle_alpha   90.00
_cell.angle_beta   90.00
_cell.angle_gamma   90.00
#
_symmetry.space_group_name_H-M   'P 1'
#
loop_
_entity.id
_entity.type
_entity.pdbx_description
1 polymer ?
#
loop_
_entity_poly.entity_id
_entity_poly.type
_entity_poly.pdbx_seq_one_letter_code
_entity_poly.pdbx_strand_id
1 'polypeptide(L)'
;MFATLVPFCFSTIFVSLTFTKLVHLSIHAKTISPGAFVLFLPSLLLPDVLVIILSRLALRQQKGLFSVGACVLGCIFSFILLGASASQLGFFYSTGNEVKWSEALSYAGDKDGMKILLSGLNSVLAAGALIVVVAWVAKWFLYRAVGSLIATVGMPVVHAWQWFRHRNGRSPQSLAFDSDSELDEDLEVAKEGARLIPDTHEESRTRPRTWIILALISVFLFLTTTFRPAAPYTMMSMTLPAAMLEMFKSPAKLCNNVEGGWPLPDLITPDNWEESNGRFPGWTPGNNGDAARKYRDTVPEWLPSDIPAGFSKWLSKPNKTADEEPAASPSNACEVPKADGTFYNPVLDPLKISNLDTDIIDVIRDTLKGGDVKIKHVALIMMESYREELFPLQQGSNYHKLMVKSHKGEDIDEINEKLSRMSPVAERLTGKSGNWKRKDGSDFEHVAIPQWNDTAQEGYGGINVVGGFTTSSLSFKSMAAIHCGAWSMPVDGFEESETDAYQACIPQVFNLFNKLKDDKKSKDSLEQQWYPAFFQSITDGYDRQDKFDDKIGFEHIVTRGRLEDDRKNGEELEEINYFGFPETTLKGHIEDYLKEVKEKGPILPKGSVEATWPSTDYSIRSRTSVCG
;
A
#
# COMPACT_ATOMS: atom_id res chain seq x y z
N MET A 1 42.88 13.67 0.78
CA MET A 1 41.65 12.89 1.09
C MET A 1 40.69 12.74 -0.10
N PHE A 2 40.60 13.70 -1.04
CA PHE A 2 39.63 13.68 -2.16
C PHE A 2 39.94 12.75 -3.36
N ALA A 3 41.19 12.32 -3.56
CA ALA A 3 41.61 11.61 -4.77
C ALA A 3 40.91 10.24 -4.97
N THR A 4 40.61 9.54 -3.88
CA THR A 4 39.94 8.22 -3.90
C THR A 4 38.46 8.32 -3.51
N LEU A 5 38.12 9.23 -2.60
CA LEU A 5 36.77 9.40 -2.09
C LEU A 5 35.79 9.85 -3.18
N VAL A 6 36.16 10.83 -4.00
CA VAL A 6 35.28 11.39 -5.03
C VAL A 6 34.93 10.35 -6.12
N PRO A 7 35.90 9.63 -6.72
CA PRO A 7 35.58 8.52 -7.62
C PRO A 7 34.75 7.43 -6.96
N PHE A 8 35.00 7.13 -5.69
CA PHE A 8 34.23 6.13 -4.94
C PHE A 8 32.77 6.56 -4.76
N CYS A 9 32.50 7.76 -4.26
CA CYS A 9 31.14 8.30 -4.13
C CYS A 9 30.39 8.31 -5.46
N PHE A 10 31.05 8.72 -6.56
CA PHE A 10 30.45 8.66 -7.88
C PHE A 10 30.11 7.23 -8.31
N SER A 11 31.03 6.30 -8.09
CA SER A 11 30.84 4.87 -8.36
C SER A 11 29.66 4.30 -7.60
N THR A 12 29.55 4.64 -6.31
CA THR A 12 28.43 4.22 -5.45
C THR A 12 27.11 4.72 -6.01
N ILE A 13 26.98 6.01 -6.37
CA ILE A 13 25.78 6.55 -7.01
C ILE A 13 25.43 5.77 -8.28
N PHE A 14 26.41 5.55 -9.16
CA PHE A 14 26.20 4.85 -10.43
C PHE A 14 25.71 3.41 -10.22
N VAL A 15 26.37 2.65 -9.34
CA VAL A 15 26.02 1.26 -9.06
C VAL A 15 24.66 1.17 -8.37
N SER A 16 24.40 2.03 -7.38
CA SER A 16 23.11 2.11 -6.69
C SER A 16 21.95 2.34 -7.65
N LEU A 17 22.04 3.35 -8.54
CA LEU A 17 20.99 3.63 -9.53
C LEU A 17 20.84 2.49 -10.54
N THR A 18 21.94 1.89 -10.98
CA THR A 18 21.89 0.79 -11.95
C THR A 18 21.19 -0.43 -11.35
N PHE A 19 21.58 -0.84 -10.14
CA PHE A 19 21.00 -2.02 -9.49
C PHE A 19 19.53 -1.82 -9.16
N THR A 20 19.14 -0.67 -8.60
CA THR A 20 17.72 -0.41 -8.31
C THR A 20 16.90 -0.33 -9.59
N LYS A 21 17.43 0.28 -10.65
CA LYS A 21 16.74 0.34 -11.95
C LYS A 21 16.56 -1.04 -12.58
N LEU A 22 17.56 -1.91 -12.48
CA LEU A 22 17.45 -3.30 -12.96
C LEU A 22 16.38 -4.07 -12.19
N VAL A 23 16.33 -3.92 -10.86
CA VAL A 23 15.29 -4.53 -10.03
C VAL A 23 13.91 -3.99 -10.44
N HIS A 24 13.74 -2.67 -10.45
CA HIS A 24 12.49 -2.00 -10.81
C HIS A 24 11.98 -2.41 -12.20
N LEU A 25 12.85 -2.40 -13.22
CA LEU A 25 12.49 -2.84 -14.56
C LEU A 25 12.19 -4.34 -14.63
N SER A 26 12.83 -5.19 -13.83
CA SER A 26 12.58 -6.63 -13.84
C SER A 26 11.23 -6.99 -13.22
N ILE A 27 10.83 -6.29 -12.15
CA ILE A 27 9.49 -6.40 -11.54
C ILE A 27 8.41 -6.04 -12.57
N HIS A 28 8.61 -4.94 -13.31
CA HIS A 28 7.61 -4.46 -14.28
C HIS A 28 7.78 -4.99 -15.71
N ALA A 29 8.77 -5.83 -16.00
CA ALA A 29 9.06 -6.28 -17.37
C ALA A 29 7.88 -6.99 -18.04
N LYS A 30 7.03 -7.67 -17.25
CA LYS A 30 5.84 -8.39 -17.74
C LYS A 30 4.61 -7.51 -17.93
N THR A 31 4.65 -6.25 -17.50
CA THR A 31 3.52 -5.31 -17.65
C THR A 31 3.36 -4.79 -19.07
N ILE A 32 4.41 -4.87 -19.89
CA ILE A 32 4.42 -4.42 -21.29
C ILE A 32 4.94 -5.51 -22.22
N SER A 33 4.55 -5.43 -23.50
CA SER A 33 5.04 -6.38 -24.50
C SER A 33 6.58 -6.30 -24.64
N PRO A 34 7.28 -7.41 -24.92
CA PRO A 34 8.74 -7.40 -25.07
C PRO A 34 9.24 -6.42 -26.14
N GLY A 35 8.49 -6.26 -27.24
CA GLY A 35 8.83 -5.30 -28.29
C GLY A 35 8.74 -3.85 -27.82
N ALA A 36 7.68 -3.50 -27.09
CA ALA A 36 7.53 -2.17 -26.51
C ALA A 36 8.59 -1.91 -25.41
N PHE A 37 8.90 -2.92 -24.60
CA PHE A 37 9.97 -2.82 -23.59
C PHE A 37 11.30 -2.43 -24.24
N VAL A 38 11.73 -3.14 -25.29
CA VAL A 38 12.98 -2.84 -26.00
C VAL A 38 12.96 -1.46 -26.66
N LEU A 39 11.85 -1.08 -27.29
CA LEU A 39 11.70 0.21 -27.96
C LEU A 39 11.83 1.40 -26.98
N PHE A 40 11.15 1.31 -25.83
CA PHE A 40 11.10 2.40 -24.86
C PHE A 40 12.22 2.37 -23.81
N LEU A 41 12.99 1.29 -23.70
CA LEU A 41 14.07 1.13 -22.71
C LEU A 41 15.01 2.34 -22.62
N PRO A 42 15.49 2.95 -23.73
CA PRO A 42 16.34 4.14 -23.63
C PRO A 42 15.66 5.32 -22.94
N SER A 43 14.35 5.52 -23.16
CA SER A 43 13.56 6.56 -22.50
C SER A 43 13.29 6.25 -21.02
N LEU A 44 13.24 4.97 -20.65
CA LEU A 44 13.03 4.53 -19.26
C LEU A 44 14.27 4.80 -18.39
N LEU A 45 15.47 4.70 -18.99
CA LEU A 45 16.75 4.95 -18.33
C LEU A 45 17.15 6.44 -18.31
N LEU A 46 16.44 7.30 -19.06
CA LEU A 46 16.81 8.70 -19.23
C LEU A 46 16.90 9.46 -17.89
N PRO A 47 15.95 9.34 -16.93
CA PRO A 47 16.05 10.02 -15.65
C PRO A 47 17.28 9.59 -14.84
N ASP A 48 17.63 8.30 -14.82
CA ASP A 48 18.82 7.79 -14.14
C ASP A 48 20.11 8.33 -14.77
N VAL A 49 20.17 8.40 -16.11
CA VAL A 49 21.29 9.00 -16.84
C VAL A 49 21.47 10.48 -16.49
N LEU A 50 20.36 11.23 -16.36
CA LEU A 50 20.41 12.63 -15.95
C LEU A 50 20.98 12.79 -14.54
N VAL A 51 20.53 11.96 -13.58
CA VAL A 51 21.08 11.97 -12.22
C VAL A 51 22.57 11.64 -12.24
N ILE A 52 23.00 10.62 -12.99
CA ILE A 52 24.42 10.25 -13.13
C ILE A 52 25.25 11.42 -13.68
N ILE A 53 24.77 12.12 -14.71
CA ILE A 53 25.47 13.27 -15.29
C ILE A 53 25.57 14.41 -14.28
N LEU A 54 24.47 14.75 -13.61
CA LEU A 54 24.44 15.81 -12.59
C LEU A 54 25.35 15.49 -11.41
N SER A 55 25.32 14.25 -10.90
CA SER A 55 26.22 13.78 -9.85
C SER A 55 27.68 13.84 -10.30
N ARG A 56 27.99 13.49 -11.56
CA ARG A 56 29.36 13.57 -12.09
C ARG A 56 29.87 15.01 -12.15
N LEU A 57 29.01 15.96 -12.50
CA LEU A 57 29.32 17.38 -12.54
C LEU A 57 29.49 17.96 -11.12
N ALA A 58 28.61 17.59 -10.18
CA ALA A 58 28.70 18.01 -8.78
C ALA A 58 29.95 17.47 -8.07
N LEU A 59 30.33 16.23 -8.37
CA LEU A 59 31.55 15.57 -7.86
C LEU A 59 32.81 15.93 -8.66
N ARG A 60 32.78 16.95 -9.52
CA ARG A 60 33.97 17.41 -10.23
C ARG A 60 34.86 18.21 -9.27
N GLN A 61 36.14 17.85 -9.21
CA GLN A 61 37.15 18.62 -8.49
C GLN A 61 37.49 19.89 -9.28
N GLN A 62 36.84 21.01 -8.96
CA GLN A 62 37.22 22.35 -9.45
C GLN A 62 37.53 23.29 -8.29
N LYS A 63 38.28 24.36 -8.58
CA LYS A 63 38.63 25.41 -7.61
C LYS A 63 37.44 26.38 -7.49
N GLY A 64 36.93 26.57 -6.27
CA GLY A 64 35.86 27.53 -5.97
C GLY A 64 34.90 27.05 -4.87
N LEU A 65 34.39 27.98 -4.06
CA LEU A 65 33.52 27.68 -2.91
C LEU A 65 32.27 26.88 -3.32
N PHE A 66 31.66 27.22 -4.46
CA PHE A 66 30.51 26.52 -5.02
C PHE A 66 30.82 25.07 -5.40
N SER A 67 32.01 24.81 -5.96
CA SER A 67 32.44 23.45 -6.34
C SER A 67 32.71 22.58 -5.11
N VAL A 68 33.22 23.16 -4.03
CA VAL A 68 33.42 22.44 -2.76
C VAL A 68 32.05 22.09 -2.15
N GLY A 69 31.11 23.04 -2.11
CA GLY A 69 29.75 22.79 -1.64
C GLY A 69 29.03 21.70 -2.43
N ALA A 70 29.06 21.77 -3.77
CA ALA A 70 28.48 20.75 -4.64
C ALA A 70 29.12 19.36 -4.45
N CYS A 71 30.43 19.30 -4.23
CA CYS A 71 31.14 18.05 -3.97
C CYS A 71 30.72 17.44 -2.64
N VAL A 72 30.60 18.24 -1.58
CA VAL A 72 30.13 17.77 -0.25
C VAL A 72 28.70 17.24 -0.34
N LEU A 73 27.80 17.99 -0.98
CA LEU A 73 26.42 17.54 -1.21
C LEU A 73 26.37 16.25 -2.04
N GLY A 74 27.20 16.13 -3.07
CA GLY A 74 27.33 14.91 -3.88
C GLY A 74 27.80 13.70 -3.07
N CYS A 75 28.74 13.89 -2.13
CA CYS A 75 29.18 12.82 -1.22
C CYS A 75 28.06 12.41 -0.26
N ILE A 76 27.33 13.36 0.35
CA ILE A 76 26.18 13.06 1.22
C ILE A 76 25.12 12.30 0.44
N PHE A 77 24.77 12.79 -0.75
CA PHE A 77 23.82 12.14 -1.65
C PHE A 77 24.22 10.70 -2.00
N SER A 78 25.51 10.43 -2.17
CA SER A 78 26.01 9.06 -2.38
C SER A 78 25.72 8.12 -1.20
N PHE A 79 25.83 8.58 0.04
CA PHE A 79 25.56 7.74 1.22
C PHE A 79 24.06 7.50 1.39
N ILE A 80 23.24 8.54 1.15
CA ILE A 80 21.78 8.41 1.17
C ILE A 80 21.33 7.39 0.12
N LEU A 81 21.83 7.50 -1.12
CA LEU A 81 21.51 6.55 -2.18
C LEU A 81 22.01 5.14 -1.90
N LEU A 82 23.16 4.99 -1.24
CA LEU A 82 23.65 3.67 -0.82
C LEU A 82 22.66 3.01 0.14
N GLY A 83 22.23 3.73 1.18
CA GLY A 83 21.24 3.22 2.13
C GLY A 83 19.94 2.84 1.44
N ALA A 84 19.38 3.75 0.64
CA ALA A 84 18.11 3.51 -0.04
C ALA A 84 18.16 2.35 -1.05
N SER A 85 19.24 2.27 -1.83
CA SER A 85 19.43 1.17 -2.78
C SER A 85 19.63 -0.17 -2.08
N ALA A 86 20.39 -0.20 -0.98
CA ALA A 86 20.55 -1.39 -0.16
C ALA A 86 19.20 -1.87 0.42
N SER A 87 18.39 -0.93 0.94
CA SER A 87 17.04 -1.23 1.42
C SER A 87 16.15 -1.82 0.32
N GLN A 88 16.15 -1.22 -0.87
CA GLN A 88 15.32 -1.68 -1.98
C GLN A 88 15.75 -3.07 -2.49
N LEU A 89 17.06 -3.33 -2.61
CA LEU A 89 17.56 -4.65 -3.01
C LEU A 89 17.30 -5.72 -1.95
N GLY A 90 17.52 -5.39 -0.68
CA GLY A 90 17.26 -6.31 0.45
C GLY A 90 15.79 -6.66 0.55
N PHE A 91 14.90 -5.67 0.43
CA PHE A 91 13.46 -5.87 0.41
C PHE A 91 13.00 -6.71 -0.78
N PHE A 92 13.55 -6.45 -1.98
CA PHE A 92 13.28 -7.26 -3.16
C PHE A 92 13.71 -8.71 -3.00
N TYR A 93 14.89 -8.94 -2.40
CA TYR A 93 15.35 -10.31 -2.12
C TYR A 93 14.41 -11.05 -1.15
N SER A 94 13.92 -10.36 -0.12
CA SER A 94 13.06 -10.98 0.90
C SER A 94 11.60 -11.14 0.48
N THR A 95 11.06 -10.24 -0.33
CA THR A 95 9.61 -10.17 -0.63
C THR A 95 9.26 -10.40 -2.09
N GLY A 96 10.25 -10.30 -3.01
CA GLY A 96 10.01 -10.30 -4.44
C GLY A 96 9.37 -9.02 -4.98
N ASN A 97 9.20 -7.98 -4.14
CA ASN A 97 8.54 -6.72 -4.50
C ASN A 97 9.45 -5.50 -4.21
N GLU A 98 9.01 -4.30 -4.57
CA GLU A 98 9.76 -3.05 -4.33
C GLU A 98 9.27 -2.28 -3.09
N VAL A 99 10.16 -1.46 -2.53
CA VAL A 99 9.83 -0.57 -1.42
C VAL A 99 8.96 0.58 -1.94
N LYS A 100 7.75 0.71 -1.41
CA LYS A 100 6.90 1.88 -1.64
C LYS A 100 7.42 3.07 -0.84
N TRP A 101 8.24 3.90 -1.48
CA TRP A 101 8.86 5.05 -0.82
C TRP A 101 7.84 6.08 -0.33
N SER A 102 6.67 6.24 -0.97
CA SER A 102 5.59 7.13 -0.48
C SER A 102 5.11 6.79 0.93
N GLU A 103 5.14 5.52 1.32
CA GLU A 103 4.66 5.01 2.61
C GLU A 103 5.81 4.77 3.60
N ALA A 104 7.07 4.91 3.18
CA ALA A 104 8.22 4.59 4.02
C ALA A 104 8.26 5.39 5.35
N LEU A 105 7.69 6.60 5.37
CA LEU A 105 7.60 7.42 6.58
C LEU A 105 6.56 6.90 7.58
N SER A 106 5.42 6.34 7.11
CA SER A 106 4.44 5.72 8.01
C SER A 106 5.00 4.44 8.63
N TYR A 107 5.75 3.65 7.85
CA TYR A 107 6.46 2.48 8.39
C TYR A 107 7.55 2.85 9.41
N ALA A 108 8.23 4.00 9.22
CA ALA A 108 9.27 4.45 10.14
C ALA A 108 8.74 5.08 11.44
N GLY A 109 7.50 5.61 11.41
CA GLY A 109 6.83 6.17 12.59
C GLY A 109 6.22 5.12 13.52
N ASP A 110 5.96 3.93 13.00
CA ASP A 110 5.44 2.80 13.77
C ASP A 110 6.58 1.93 14.35
N LYS A 111 6.48 1.58 15.64
CA LYS A 111 7.47 0.74 16.33
C LYS A 111 7.50 -0.67 15.73
N ASP A 112 6.35 -1.19 15.32
CA ASP A 112 6.27 -2.51 14.71
C ASP A 112 6.67 -2.45 13.23
N GLY A 113 6.24 -1.41 12.49
CA GLY A 113 6.78 -1.07 11.16
C GLY A 113 8.32 -0.97 11.12
N MET A 114 8.95 -0.39 12.15
CA MET A 114 10.41 -0.34 12.26
C MET A 114 11.03 -1.72 12.51
N LYS A 115 10.41 -2.57 13.34
CA LYS A 115 10.85 -3.97 13.49
C LYS A 115 10.76 -4.72 12.17
N ILE A 116 9.73 -4.46 11.36
CA ILE A 116 9.58 -5.04 10.01
C ILE A 116 10.75 -4.62 9.13
N LEU A 117 11.07 -3.33 9.06
CA LEU A 117 12.23 -2.81 8.32
C LEU A 117 13.57 -3.41 8.81
N LEU A 118 13.69 -3.65 10.12
CA LEU A 118 14.89 -4.21 10.75
C LEU A 118 14.98 -5.75 10.66
N SER A 119 13.86 -6.46 10.50
CA SER A 119 13.87 -7.93 10.32
C SER A 119 14.56 -8.34 9.02
N GLY A 120 14.51 -7.48 7.99
CA GLY A 120 15.24 -7.62 6.73
C GLY A 120 16.69 -7.12 6.78
N LEU A 121 17.22 -6.69 7.93
CA LEU A 121 18.51 -6.01 8.02
C LEU A 121 19.66 -6.86 7.44
N ASN A 122 19.62 -8.18 7.59
CA ASN A 122 20.65 -9.07 7.03
C ASN A 122 20.70 -9.00 5.49
N SER A 123 19.54 -9.00 4.81
CA SER A 123 19.50 -8.89 3.34
C SER A 123 19.89 -7.48 2.88
N VAL A 124 19.50 -6.44 3.63
CA VAL A 124 19.89 -5.05 3.39
C VAL A 124 21.41 -4.86 3.55
N LEU A 125 22.01 -5.39 4.61
CA LEU A 125 23.46 -5.33 4.84
C LEU A 125 24.23 -6.07 3.75
N ALA A 126 23.77 -7.26 3.35
CA ALA A 126 24.37 -8.02 2.25
C ALA A 126 24.30 -7.24 0.92
N ALA A 127 23.15 -6.63 0.61
CA ALA A 127 22.99 -5.78 -0.57
C ALA A 127 23.89 -4.54 -0.52
N GLY A 128 23.98 -3.88 0.63
CA GLY A 128 24.87 -2.74 0.83
C GLY A 128 26.34 -3.11 0.65
N ALA A 129 26.77 -4.24 1.21
CA ALA A 129 28.13 -4.77 1.03
C ALA A 129 28.43 -5.07 -0.44
N LEU A 130 27.48 -5.68 -1.17
CA LEU A 130 27.60 -5.93 -2.61
C LEU A 130 27.80 -4.63 -3.39
N ILE A 131 26.98 -3.60 -3.13
CA ILE A 131 27.10 -2.30 -3.79
C ILE A 131 28.46 -1.68 -3.51
N VAL A 132 28.92 -1.68 -2.25
CA VAL A 132 30.21 -1.12 -1.85
C VAL A 132 31.37 -1.84 -2.54
N VAL A 133 31.35 -3.17 -2.61
CA VAL A 133 32.40 -3.97 -3.27
C VAL A 133 32.47 -3.65 -4.76
N VAL A 134 31.32 -3.67 -5.45
CA VAL A 134 31.25 -3.37 -6.89
C VAL A 134 31.69 -1.93 -7.15
N ALA A 135 31.20 -0.97 -6.36
CA ALA A 135 31.58 0.43 -6.47
C ALA A 135 33.07 0.65 -6.21
N TRP A 136 33.66 -0.04 -5.23
CA TRP A 136 35.08 0.07 -4.91
C TRP A 136 35.99 -0.39 -6.04
N VAL A 137 35.62 -1.48 -6.72
CA VAL A 137 36.37 -2.03 -7.86
C VAL A 137 36.18 -1.15 -9.11
N ALA A 138 34.96 -0.69 -9.37
CA ALA A 138 34.61 0.03 -10.60
C ALA A 138 34.95 1.53 -10.58
N LYS A 139 35.29 2.11 -9.42
CA LYS A 139 35.37 3.57 -9.21
C LYS A 139 36.20 4.35 -10.22
N TRP A 140 37.38 3.85 -10.57
CA TRP A 140 38.28 4.55 -11.49
C TRP A 140 37.77 4.47 -12.93
N PHE A 141 37.24 3.30 -13.31
CA PHE A 141 36.70 3.08 -14.63
C PHE A 141 35.45 3.92 -14.87
N LEU A 142 34.46 3.82 -13.98
CA LEU A 142 33.18 4.54 -14.11
C LEU A 142 33.39 6.06 -14.10
N TYR A 143 34.20 6.58 -13.17
CA TYR A 143 34.44 8.02 -13.05
C TYR A 143 35.13 8.61 -14.30
N ARG A 144 36.07 7.86 -14.90
CA ARG A 144 36.76 8.25 -16.14
C ARG A 144 35.89 8.06 -17.38
N ALA A 145 35.20 6.93 -17.50
CA ALA A 145 34.36 6.62 -18.64
C ALA A 145 33.21 7.63 -18.81
N VAL A 146 32.48 7.92 -17.73
CA VAL A 146 31.40 8.93 -17.77
C VAL A 146 31.97 10.34 -17.98
N GLY A 147 33.13 10.65 -17.38
CA GLY A 147 33.81 11.93 -17.62
C GLY A 147 34.21 12.13 -19.08
N SER A 148 34.75 11.09 -19.72
CA SER A 148 35.11 11.08 -21.14
C SER A 148 33.87 11.21 -22.03
N LEU A 149 32.78 10.52 -21.70
CA LEU A 149 31.50 10.63 -22.40
C LEU A 149 30.96 12.07 -22.34
N ILE A 150 30.90 12.67 -21.15
CA ILE A 150 30.46 14.06 -20.98
C ILE A 150 31.35 15.03 -21.76
N ALA A 151 32.67 14.84 -21.75
CA ALA A 151 33.58 15.67 -22.53
C ALA A 151 33.34 15.52 -24.05
N THR A 152 33.18 14.29 -24.52
CA THR A 152 32.94 13.98 -25.94
C THR A 152 31.64 14.57 -26.46
N VAL A 153 30.57 14.52 -25.64
CA VAL A 153 29.25 15.09 -25.98
C VAL A 153 29.24 16.61 -25.76
N GLY A 154 29.91 17.11 -24.72
CA GLY A 154 29.90 18.52 -24.33
C GLY A 154 30.78 19.43 -25.19
N MET A 155 31.92 18.94 -25.69
CA MET A 155 32.83 19.73 -26.53
C MET A 155 32.15 20.30 -27.79
N PRO A 156 31.39 19.52 -28.58
CA PRO A 156 30.62 20.05 -29.71
C PRO A 156 29.61 21.13 -29.30
N VAL A 157 28.91 20.95 -28.17
CA VAL A 157 27.91 21.91 -27.66
C VAL A 157 28.57 23.23 -27.26
N VAL A 158 29.71 23.17 -26.57
CA VAL A 158 30.49 24.36 -26.19
C VAL A 158 31.00 25.10 -27.42
N HIS A 159 31.51 24.39 -28.43
CA HIS A 159 31.96 25.00 -29.68
C HIS A 159 30.80 25.65 -30.46
N ALA A 160 29.64 24.99 -30.54
CA ALA A 160 28.45 25.57 -31.16
C ALA A 160 27.99 26.83 -30.41
N TRP A 161 27.96 26.79 -29.08
CA TRP A 161 27.57 27.93 -28.25
C TRP A 161 28.56 29.10 -28.35
N GLN A 162 29.86 28.83 -28.33
CA GLN A 162 30.91 29.83 -28.54
C GLN A 162 30.83 30.45 -29.94
N TRP A 163 30.55 29.66 -30.97
CA TRP A 163 30.33 30.14 -32.33
C TRP A 163 29.09 31.05 -32.43
N PHE A 164 27.96 30.64 -31.84
CA PHE A 164 26.75 31.47 -31.77
C PHE A 164 26.98 32.77 -30.96
N ARG A 165 27.74 32.70 -29.87
CA ARG A 165 28.08 33.86 -29.03
C ARG A 165 29.04 34.81 -29.74
N HIS A 166 30.03 34.30 -30.47
CA HIS A 166 30.93 35.11 -31.31
C HIS A 166 30.20 35.76 -32.48
N ARG A 167 29.16 35.10 -33.03
CA ARG A 167 28.34 35.66 -34.11
C ARG A 167 27.45 36.82 -33.63
N ASN A 168 27.09 36.85 -32.33
CA ASN A 168 26.28 37.90 -31.71
C ASN A 168 27.09 38.92 -30.87
N GLY A 169 28.42 38.79 -30.77
CA GLY A 169 29.27 39.68 -29.98
C GLY A 169 30.13 40.59 -30.86
N ARG A 170 29.87 41.90 -30.85
CA ARG A 170 30.82 42.92 -31.32
C ARG A 170 32.11 42.80 -30.52
N SER A 171 33.24 42.68 -31.22
CA SER A 171 34.59 42.75 -30.64
C SER A 171 34.80 44.09 -29.93
N PRO A 172 35.26 44.11 -28.66
CA PRO A 172 36.01 45.24 -28.14
C PRO A 172 37.48 45.06 -28.54
N GLN A 173 38.03 46.13 -29.12
CA GLN A 173 39.42 46.28 -29.50
C GLN A 173 40.37 46.06 -28.31
N SER A 174 41.50 45.47 -28.63
CA SER A 174 42.73 45.43 -27.85
C SER A 174 43.10 46.80 -27.26
N LEU A 175 43.32 46.85 -25.95
CA LEU A 175 44.15 47.87 -25.32
C LEU A 175 45.14 47.16 -24.40
N ALA A 176 46.40 47.20 -24.82
CA ALA A 176 47.54 46.84 -24.02
C ALA A 176 47.62 47.80 -22.82
N PHE A 177 47.76 47.26 -21.61
CA PHE A 177 48.38 47.98 -20.51
C PHE A 177 49.26 47.00 -19.73
N ASP A 178 50.52 47.36 -19.71
CA ASP A 178 51.64 46.75 -19.02
C ASP A 178 51.67 47.28 -17.58
N SER A 179 51.83 46.40 -16.59
CA SER A 179 52.38 46.76 -15.28
C SER A 179 52.72 45.49 -14.49
N ASP A 180 54.03 45.28 -14.35
CA ASP A 180 54.67 44.37 -13.42
C ASP A 180 54.23 44.59 -11.96
N SER A 181 54.13 43.49 -11.19
CA SER A 181 54.76 43.35 -9.86
C SER A 181 54.59 41.93 -9.31
N GLU A 182 55.72 41.22 -9.25
CA GLU A 182 56.19 40.16 -8.34
C GLU A 182 55.22 39.51 -7.33
N LEU A 183 55.16 38.17 -7.37
CA LEU A 183 55.43 37.28 -6.22
C LEU A 183 55.54 35.82 -6.70
N ASP A 184 56.79 35.36 -6.79
CA ASP A 184 57.21 33.95 -6.73
C ASP A 184 56.61 33.30 -5.47
N GLU A 185 56.32 32.00 -5.37
CA GLU A 185 57.25 30.87 -5.45
C GLU A 185 56.36 29.62 -5.24
N ASP A 186 56.16 28.75 -6.25
CA ASP A 186 55.58 27.38 -6.06
C ASP A 186 55.57 26.53 -7.35
N LEU A 187 56.40 26.85 -8.36
CA LEU A 187 56.37 26.21 -9.68
C LEU A 187 57.70 25.57 -10.10
N GLU A 188 58.43 24.95 -9.17
CA GLU A 188 59.70 24.25 -9.50
C GLU A 188 59.70 22.76 -9.08
N VAL A 189 58.52 22.14 -8.92
CA VAL A 189 58.40 20.67 -8.71
C VAL A 189 57.54 19.98 -9.79
N ALA A 190 56.85 20.73 -10.66
CA ALA A 190 55.97 20.17 -11.68
C ALA A 190 56.58 20.08 -13.10
N LYS A 191 57.86 20.47 -13.28
CA LYS A 191 58.49 20.56 -14.62
C LYS A 191 59.31 19.35 -15.06
N GLU A 192 59.57 18.36 -14.20
CA GLU A 192 60.41 17.21 -14.56
C GLU A 192 59.64 16.04 -15.24
N GLY A 193 58.30 16.05 -15.26
CA GLY A 193 57.48 14.97 -15.83
C GLY A 193 56.92 15.22 -17.23
N ALA A 194 57.11 16.42 -17.79
CA ALA A 194 56.40 16.88 -18.99
C ALA A 194 57.29 17.09 -20.23
N ARG A 195 58.48 16.47 -20.27
CA ARG A 195 59.31 16.42 -21.48
C ARG A 195 59.33 15.02 -22.03
N LEU A 196 58.31 14.66 -22.83
CA LEU A 196 58.32 13.64 -23.89
C LEU A 196 56.90 13.47 -24.49
N ILE A 197 56.37 14.51 -25.15
CA ILE A 197 55.33 14.34 -26.18
C ILE A 197 55.67 15.34 -27.30
N PRO A 198 55.87 14.91 -28.56
CA PRO A 198 56.10 15.84 -29.66
C PRO A 198 54.82 16.62 -29.95
N ASP A 199 54.96 17.93 -30.17
CA ASP A 199 53.93 18.81 -30.70
C ASP A 199 53.45 18.32 -32.08
N THR A 200 52.25 17.78 -32.14
CA THR A 200 51.42 17.79 -33.35
C THR A 200 50.19 18.62 -33.07
N HIS A 201 50.20 19.85 -33.58
CA HIS A 201 49.02 20.71 -33.68
C HIS A 201 48.02 20.06 -34.67
N GLU A 202 47.17 19.14 -34.19
CA GLU A 202 45.96 18.74 -34.90
C GLU A 202 44.82 19.69 -34.49
N GLU A 203 44.42 20.57 -35.40
CA GLU A 203 43.13 21.24 -35.32
C GLU A 203 42.02 20.17 -35.26
N SER A 204 41.38 20.03 -34.10
CA SER A 204 40.28 19.08 -33.91
C SER A 204 39.02 19.53 -34.65
N ARG A 205 39.00 19.30 -35.97
CA ARG A 205 37.83 19.43 -36.81
C ARG A 205 36.81 18.37 -36.37
N THR A 206 35.86 18.75 -35.51
CA THR A 206 34.76 17.88 -35.08
C THR A 206 34.08 17.29 -36.30
N ARG A 207 34.19 15.96 -36.48
CA ARG A 207 33.68 15.26 -37.68
C ARG A 207 32.15 15.42 -37.77
N PRO A 208 31.57 15.82 -38.92
CA PRO A 208 30.11 16.02 -39.07
C PRO A 208 29.28 14.76 -38.75
N ARG A 209 29.89 13.57 -38.78
CA ARG A 209 29.25 12.29 -38.42
C ARG A 209 28.83 12.19 -36.95
N THR A 210 29.57 12.79 -36.00
CA THR A 210 29.22 12.70 -34.57
C THR A 210 27.97 13.53 -34.25
N TRP A 211 27.79 14.68 -34.89
CA TRP A 211 26.59 15.51 -34.78
C TRP A 211 25.34 14.82 -35.31
N ILE A 212 25.45 14.11 -36.43
CA ILE A 212 24.32 13.35 -36.99
C ILE A 212 23.88 12.24 -36.02
N ILE A 213 24.83 11.50 -35.45
CA ILE A 213 24.54 10.43 -34.49
C ILE A 213 23.88 11.00 -33.22
N LEU A 214 24.43 12.07 -32.65
CA LEU A 214 23.83 12.72 -31.48
C LEU A 214 22.42 13.25 -31.78
N ALA A 215 22.22 13.89 -32.93
CA ALA A 215 20.91 14.36 -33.35
C ALA A 215 19.91 13.21 -33.50
N LEU A 216 20.29 12.09 -34.10
CA LEU A 216 19.43 10.91 -34.23
C LEU A 216 19.06 10.32 -32.87
N ILE A 217 20.02 10.20 -31.95
CA ILE A 217 19.77 9.71 -30.58
C ILE A 217 18.85 10.67 -29.83
N SER A 218 19.10 11.97 -29.91
CA SER A 218 18.27 13.00 -29.26
C SER A 218 16.84 13.02 -29.83
N VAL A 219 16.67 12.91 -31.14
CA VAL A 219 15.35 12.80 -31.79
C VAL A 219 14.66 11.51 -31.34
N PHE A 220 15.37 10.37 -31.31
CA PHE A 220 14.80 9.12 -30.84
C PHE A 220 14.34 9.19 -29.37
N LEU A 221 15.17 9.73 -28.48
CA LEU A 221 14.81 9.92 -27.07
C LEU A 221 13.63 10.90 -26.92
N PHE A 222 13.62 12.00 -27.68
CA PHE A 222 12.51 12.94 -27.68
C PHE A 222 11.20 12.27 -28.12
N LEU A 223 11.21 11.58 -29.26
CA LEU A 223 10.05 10.86 -29.76
C LEU A 223 9.56 9.80 -28.76
N THR A 224 10.47 8.98 -28.23
CA THR A 224 10.10 7.92 -27.28
C THR A 224 9.63 8.45 -25.94
N THR A 225 10.15 9.58 -25.45
CA THR A 225 9.69 10.21 -24.21
C THR A 225 8.35 10.94 -24.38
N THR A 226 8.11 11.58 -25.53
CA THR A 226 6.87 12.34 -25.79
C THR A 226 5.70 11.46 -26.21
N PHE A 227 5.95 10.42 -27.02
CA PHE A 227 4.89 9.56 -27.56
C PHE A 227 4.66 8.26 -26.76
N ARG A 228 5.46 7.97 -25.72
CA ARG A 228 5.15 6.83 -24.84
C ARG A 228 3.87 7.08 -24.03
N PRO A 229 3.00 6.07 -23.86
CA PRO A 229 1.86 6.16 -22.95
C PRO A 229 2.28 6.54 -21.51
N ALA A 230 1.42 7.24 -20.77
CA ALA A 230 1.73 7.64 -19.39
C ALA A 230 1.84 6.44 -18.45
N ALA A 231 0.86 5.54 -18.44
CA ALA A 231 0.90 4.29 -17.69
C ALA A 231 1.21 3.12 -18.64
N PRO A 232 2.11 2.18 -18.28
CA PRO A 232 2.93 2.12 -17.06
C PRO A 232 4.31 2.82 -17.18
N TYR A 233 4.62 3.45 -18.32
CA TYR A 233 5.99 3.90 -18.63
C TYR A 233 6.52 5.04 -17.73
N THR A 234 5.65 5.94 -17.26
CA THR A 234 6.06 7.00 -16.32
C THR A 234 6.55 6.39 -15.02
N MET A 235 5.81 5.42 -14.47
CA MET A 235 6.20 4.65 -13.29
C MET A 235 7.52 3.91 -13.55
N MET A 236 7.61 3.15 -14.64
CA MET A 236 8.84 2.40 -15.00
C MET A 236 10.07 3.30 -15.23
N SER A 237 9.85 4.57 -15.60
CA SER A 237 10.93 5.55 -15.80
C SER A 237 11.39 6.22 -14.50
N MET A 238 10.69 6.02 -13.38
CA MET A 238 11.05 6.61 -12.10
C MET A 238 12.48 6.19 -11.70
N THR A 239 13.21 7.15 -11.14
CA THR A 239 14.56 6.95 -10.60
C THR A 239 14.48 6.95 -9.08
N LEU A 240 15.38 6.22 -8.41
CA LEU A 240 15.35 6.08 -6.95
C LEU A 240 15.28 7.41 -6.19
N PRO A 241 16.08 8.46 -6.50
CA PRO A 241 15.93 9.76 -5.86
C PRO A 241 14.53 10.37 -6.00
N ALA A 242 13.90 10.21 -7.16
CA ALA A 242 12.57 10.75 -7.41
C ALA A 242 11.50 9.99 -6.60
N ALA A 243 11.63 8.66 -6.53
CA ALA A 243 10.78 7.82 -5.67
C ALA A 243 10.94 8.19 -4.19
N MET A 244 12.18 8.38 -3.72
CA MET A 244 12.45 8.81 -2.35
C MET A 244 11.88 10.19 -2.02
N LEU A 245 11.85 11.11 -2.98
CA LEU A 245 11.22 12.42 -2.78
C LEU A 245 9.71 12.31 -2.54
N GLU A 246 9.08 11.20 -2.91
CA GLU A 246 7.66 10.96 -2.61
C GLU A 246 7.40 10.74 -1.13
N MET A 247 8.39 10.33 -0.32
CA MET A 247 8.29 10.31 1.16
C MET A 247 7.93 11.66 1.76
N PHE A 248 8.32 12.74 1.09
CA PHE A 248 8.13 14.12 1.56
C PHE A 248 6.94 14.80 0.90
N LYS A 249 6.29 14.15 -0.09
CA LYS A 249 5.03 14.64 -0.60
C LYS A 249 3.98 14.38 0.47
N SER A 250 3.15 15.38 0.77
CA SER A 250 1.92 15.12 1.50
C SER A 250 1.11 14.06 0.76
N PRO A 251 0.40 13.16 1.46
CA PRO A 251 -0.51 12.22 0.82
C PRO A 251 -1.35 12.98 -0.19
N ALA A 252 -1.51 12.42 -1.39
CA ALA A 252 -2.23 13.08 -2.45
C ALA A 252 -3.59 13.53 -1.88
N LYS A 253 -3.95 14.80 -2.08
CA LYS A 253 -5.31 15.24 -1.79
C LYS A 253 -6.21 14.44 -2.72
N LEU A 254 -6.77 13.36 -2.20
CA LEU A 254 -7.58 12.40 -2.94
C LEU A 254 -8.81 13.08 -3.58
N CYS A 255 -9.16 14.25 -3.08
CA CYS A 255 -10.32 15.03 -3.46
C CYS A 255 -9.99 16.29 -4.24
N ASN A 256 -9.06 16.21 -5.19
CA ASN A 256 -9.15 17.14 -6.30
C ASN A 256 -10.51 16.90 -6.98
N ASN A 257 -11.29 17.95 -7.21
CA ASN A 257 -12.50 17.87 -8.04
C ASN A 257 -12.10 17.19 -9.34
N VAL A 258 -12.61 15.98 -9.57
CA VAL A 258 -12.38 15.27 -10.83
C VAL A 258 -13.01 16.13 -11.91
N GLU A 259 -12.18 16.82 -12.69
CA GLU A 259 -12.62 17.44 -13.93
C GLU A 259 -13.02 16.31 -14.88
N GLY A 260 -14.31 16.00 -14.90
CA GLY A 260 -14.87 14.92 -15.69
C GLY A 260 -16.22 14.52 -15.12
N GLY A 261 -17.25 14.53 -15.97
CA GLY A 261 -18.54 13.94 -15.60
C GLY A 261 -18.40 12.43 -15.39
N TRP A 262 -19.46 11.81 -14.90
CA TRP A 262 -19.58 10.35 -14.84
C TRP A 262 -19.20 9.72 -16.21
N PRO A 263 -18.30 8.73 -16.28
CA PRO A 263 -17.74 8.21 -17.54
C PRO A 263 -18.77 7.55 -18.46
N LEU A 264 -19.95 7.20 -17.95
CA LEU A 264 -21.06 6.63 -18.73
C LEU A 264 -22.29 7.55 -18.65
N PRO A 265 -22.22 8.78 -19.20
CA PRO A 265 -23.24 9.80 -19.01
C PRO A 265 -24.61 9.37 -19.53
N ASP A 266 -24.65 8.53 -20.58
CA ASP A 266 -25.89 8.02 -21.16
C ASP A 266 -26.71 7.17 -20.17
N LEU A 267 -26.06 6.52 -19.20
CA LEU A 267 -26.72 5.68 -18.19
C LEU A 267 -27.41 6.48 -17.10
N ILE A 268 -27.01 7.72 -16.85
CA ILE A 268 -27.55 8.56 -15.76
C ILE A 268 -28.57 9.60 -16.26
N THR A 269 -28.98 9.48 -17.52
CA THR A 269 -29.98 10.36 -18.13
C THR A 269 -31.34 10.21 -17.44
N PRO A 270 -32.18 11.26 -17.42
CA PRO A 270 -33.50 11.22 -16.80
C PRO A 270 -34.42 10.09 -17.31
N ASP A 271 -34.20 9.61 -18.54
CA ASP A 271 -34.97 8.51 -19.12
C ASP A 271 -34.74 7.17 -18.39
N ASN A 272 -33.61 7.03 -17.68
CA ASN A 272 -33.29 5.84 -16.89
C ASN A 272 -33.60 6.00 -15.40
N TRP A 273 -34.19 7.12 -14.98
CA TRP A 273 -34.48 7.35 -13.57
C TRP A 273 -35.61 6.45 -13.07
N GLU A 274 -35.45 5.97 -11.85
CA GLU A 274 -36.40 5.07 -11.20
C GLU A 274 -37.07 5.78 -10.03
N GLU A 275 -38.42 5.79 -10.03
CA GLU A 275 -39.19 6.33 -8.92
C GLU A 275 -39.06 5.45 -7.67
N SER A 276 -39.29 6.05 -6.50
CA SER A 276 -39.31 5.29 -5.24
C SER A 276 -40.48 4.30 -5.22
N ASN A 277 -40.22 3.07 -4.76
CA ASN A 277 -41.25 2.04 -4.62
C ASN A 277 -41.06 1.26 -3.31
N GLY A 278 -42.05 1.29 -2.40
CA GLY A 278 -41.96 0.59 -1.12
C GLY A 278 -40.72 1.00 -0.30
N ARG A 279 -39.76 0.08 -0.15
CA ARG A 279 -38.47 0.32 0.54
C ARG A 279 -37.37 0.86 -0.39
N PHE A 280 -37.56 0.81 -1.70
CA PHE A 280 -36.64 1.39 -2.66
C PHE A 280 -36.77 2.92 -2.65
N PRO A 281 -35.70 3.68 -2.33
CA PRO A 281 -35.78 5.12 -2.17
C PRO A 281 -35.85 5.91 -3.49
N GLY A 282 -35.79 5.22 -4.63
CA GLY A 282 -35.62 5.82 -5.96
C GLY A 282 -34.14 5.86 -6.41
N TRP A 283 -33.95 6.25 -7.65
CA TRP A 283 -32.64 6.43 -8.27
C TRP A 283 -32.68 7.57 -9.30
N THR A 284 -32.06 8.70 -8.95
CA THR A 284 -31.98 9.93 -9.78
C THR A 284 -30.57 10.52 -9.69
N PRO A 285 -29.55 9.82 -10.22
CA PRO A 285 -28.15 10.22 -10.11
C PRO A 285 -27.90 11.63 -10.66
N GLY A 286 -27.11 12.42 -9.95
CA GLY A 286 -26.77 13.80 -10.34
C GLY A 286 -27.88 14.84 -10.10
N ASN A 287 -29.09 14.45 -9.69
CA ASN A 287 -30.18 15.37 -9.36
C ASN A 287 -30.51 15.35 -7.87
N ASN A 288 -30.17 16.41 -7.14
CA ASN A 288 -30.53 16.59 -5.73
C ASN A 288 -32.01 17.04 -5.56
N GLY A 289 -32.92 16.29 -6.18
CA GLY A 289 -34.36 16.54 -6.17
C GLY A 289 -35.06 16.02 -4.91
N ASP A 290 -36.39 15.89 -4.99
CA ASP A 290 -37.23 15.53 -3.84
C ASP A 290 -36.94 14.14 -3.28
N ALA A 291 -36.64 13.16 -4.13
CA ALA A 291 -36.30 11.80 -3.69
C ALA A 291 -35.01 11.78 -2.84
N ALA A 292 -33.98 12.49 -3.29
CA ALA A 292 -32.71 12.59 -2.58
C ALA A 292 -32.87 13.32 -1.23
N ARG A 293 -33.64 14.42 -1.19
CA ARG A 293 -33.98 15.14 0.04
C ARG A 293 -34.78 14.29 1.00
N LYS A 294 -35.83 13.62 0.51
CA LYS A 294 -36.65 12.70 1.29
C LYS A 294 -35.80 11.60 1.93
N TYR A 295 -34.92 10.94 1.19
CA TYR A 295 -34.02 9.93 1.75
C TYR A 295 -33.12 10.50 2.86
N ARG A 296 -32.57 11.70 2.65
CA ARG A 296 -31.68 12.37 3.61
C ARG A 296 -32.39 12.73 4.90
N ASP A 297 -33.61 13.25 4.80
CA ASP A 297 -34.36 13.80 5.93
C ASP A 297 -35.19 12.73 6.66
N THR A 298 -35.34 11.53 6.08
CA THR A 298 -36.09 10.43 6.69
C THR A 298 -35.30 9.78 7.82
N VAL A 299 -35.81 9.93 9.05
CA VAL A 299 -35.37 9.16 10.22
C VAL A 299 -36.25 7.91 10.34
N PRO A 300 -35.67 6.70 10.37
CA PRO A 300 -36.45 5.46 10.49
C PRO A 300 -37.12 5.34 11.85
N GLU A 301 -38.37 4.88 11.85
CA GLU A 301 -39.16 4.67 13.09
C GLU A 301 -38.56 3.59 14.02
N TRP A 302 -37.79 2.65 13.46
CA TRP A 302 -37.14 1.58 14.23
C TRP A 302 -35.85 2.03 14.93
N LEU A 303 -35.37 3.25 14.69
CA LEU A 303 -34.12 3.74 15.27
C LEU A 303 -34.32 4.05 16.77
N PRO A 304 -33.49 3.50 17.68
CA PRO A 304 -33.59 3.80 19.10
C PRO A 304 -33.17 5.26 19.39
N SER A 305 -33.59 5.78 20.55
CA SER A 305 -33.19 7.12 21.01
C SER A 305 -31.69 7.23 21.28
N ASP A 306 -31.08 6.14 21.77
CA ASP A 306 -29.64 6.01 21.93
C ASP A 306 -29.06 5.40 20.64
N ILE A 307 -28.58 6.26 19.75
CA ILE A 307 -28.13 5.88 18.40
C ILE A 307 -26.73 5.25 18.51
N PRO A 308 -26.55 3.96 18.14
CA PRO A 308 -25.25 3.30 18.20
C PRO A 308 -24.29 3.78 17.10
N ALA A 309 -22.99 3.50 17.28
CA ALA A 309 -21.97 3.72 16.26
C ALA A 309 -22.35 3.06 14.92
N GLY A 310 -21.98 3.68 13.79
CA GLY A 310 -22.42 3.26 12.45
C GLY A 310 -23.79 3.79 11.99
N PHE A 311 -24.60 4.31 12.91
CA PHE A 311 -25.92 4.90 12.64
C PHE A 311 -25.92 6.43 12.78
N SER A 312 -24.73 7.04 12.82
CA SER A 312 -24.52 8.47 13.08
C SER A 312 -25.19 9.40 12.06
N LYS A 313 -25.53 8.91 10.86
CA LYS A 313 -26.23 9.71 9.84
C LYS A 313 -27.59 10.26 10.29
N TRP A 314 -28.21 9.61 11.27
CA TRP A 314 -29.49 10.02 11.84
C TRP A 314 -29.38 10.75 13.17
N LEU A 315 -28.17 11.05 13.65
CA LEU A 315 -27.98 11.97 14.77
C LEU A 315 -28.53 13.33 14.36
N SER A 316 -29.52 13.82 15.12
CA SER A 316 -30.07 15.16 14.91
C SER A 316 -28.92 16.16 14.97
N LYS A 317 -28.61 16.81 13.83
CA LYS A 317 -27.68 17.94 13.86
C LYS A 317 -28.32 18.99 14.78
N PRO A 318 -27.63 19.50 15.82
CA PRO A 318 -28.08 20.74 16.42
C PRO A 318 -28.21 21.75 15.29
N ASN A 319 -29.28 22.56 15.30
CA ASN A 319 -29.51 23.65 14.35
C ASN A 319 -28.22 24.47 14.22
N LYS A 320 -27.39 24.12 13.24
CA LYS A 320 -26.27 24.95 12.84
C LYS A 320 -26.93 26.11 12.11
N THR A 321 -27.16 27.18 12.85
CA THR A 321 -27.21 28.52 12.27
C THR A 321 -26.08 28.61 11.26
N ALA A 322 -26.40 29.07 10.06
CA ALA A 322 -25.60 28.98 8.84
C ALA A 322 -24.23 29.71 8.87
N ASP A 323 -23.71 30.07 10.04
CA ASP A 323 -22.55 30.95 10.24
C ASP A 323 -21.45 30.37 11.14
N GLU A 324 -21.52 29.10 11.56
CA GLU A 324 -20.35 28.44 12.16
C GLU A 324 -19.57 27.72 11.06
N GLU A 325 -18.50 28.38 10.60
CA GLU A 325 -17.44 27.76 9.80
C GLU A 325 -17.06 26.40 10.43
N PRO A 326 -17.01 25.31 9.65
CA PRO A 326 -16.53 24.04 10.17
C PRO A 326 -15.10 24.28 10.70
N ALA A 327 -14.87 23.88 11.96
CA ALA A 327 -13.55 23.85 12.56
C ALA A 327 -12.55 23.32 11.53
N ALA A 328 -11.49 24.09 11.29
CA ALA A 328 -10.53 23.86 10.23
C ALA A 328 -10.24 22.36 10.09
N SER A 329 -10.68 21.79 8.97
CA SER A 329 -10.35 20.43 8.60
C SER A 329 -8.82 20.31 8.69
N PRO A 330 -8.26 19.22 9.26
CA PRO A 330 -6.83 19.00 9.18
C PRO A 330 -6.41 19.16 7.73
N SER A 331 -5.26 19.80 7.47
CA SER A 331 -4.85 20.36 6.16
C SER A 331 -4.82 19.39 4.96
N ASN A 332 -5.16 18.12 5.18
CA ASN A 332 -5.25 17.03 4.21
C ASN A 332 -6.68 16.48 4.01
N ALA A 333 -7.68 16.93 4.77
CA ALA A 333 -9.07 16.50 4.59
C ALA A 333 -9.65 17.14 3.33
N CYS A 334 -10.29 16.31 2.52
CA CYS A 334 -11.00 16.69 1.32
C CYS A 334 -11.93 17.89 1.54
N GLU A 335 -11.93 18.86 0.61
CA GLU A 335 -13.07 19.76 0.48
C GLU A 335 -14.26 18.89 0.09
N VAL A 336 -15.07 18.53 1.08
CA VAL A 336 -16.33 17.83 0.86
C VAL A 336 -17.14 18.74 -0.07
N PRO A 337 -17.56 18.28 -1.26
CA PRO A 337 -18.45 19.06 -2.10
C PRO A 337 -19.60 19.57 -1.24
N LYS A 338 -20.04 20.81 -1.44
CA LYS A 338 -21.25 21.36 -0.80
C LYS A 338 -22.50 20.67 -1.35
N ALA A 339 -22.55 19.34 -1.32
CA ALA A 339 -23.78 18.60 -1.30
C ALA A 339 -24.23 18.62 0.17
N ASP A 340 -25.33 19.30 0.45
CA ASP A 340 -26.00 19.22 1.74
C ASP A 340 -26.05 17.76 2.21
N GLY A 341 -25.40 17.45 3.33
CA GLY A 341 -25.41 16.11 3.93
C GLY A 341 -24.09 15.37 3.81
N THR A 342 -23.38 15.32 4.94
CA THR A 342 -22.11 14.62 5.22
C THR A 342 -22.14 13.09 5.08
N PHE A 343 -23.17 12.52 4.42
CA PHE A 343 -23.43 11.07 4.40
C PHE A 343 -23.87 10.60 3.01
N TYR A 344 -23.51 9.36 2.68
CA TYR A 344 -23.87 8.70 1.42
C TYR A 344 -25.38 8.68 1.17
N ASN A 345 -25.76 9.03 -0.06
CA ASN A 345 -27.15 9.01 -0.53
C ASN A 345 -27.26 8.09 -1.76
N PRO A 346 -27.87 6.90 -1.64
CA PRO A 346 -27.97 5.95 -2.75
C PRO A 346 -28.85 6.48 -3.90
N VAL A 347 -29.75 7.43 -3.66
CA VAL A 347 -30.56 8.04 -4.73
C VAL A 347 -29.68 8.80 -5.73
N LEU A 348 -28.55 9.34 -5.27
CA LEU A 348 -27.63 10.14 -6.06
C LEU A 348 -26.46 9.33 -6.65
N ASP A 349 -26.30 8.07 -6.24
CA ASP A 349 -25.14 7.25 -6.59
C ASP A 349 -25.33 6.56 -7.96
N PRO A 350 -24.56 6.96 -9.00
CA PRO A 350 -24.65 6.34 -10.32
C PRO A 350 -24.14 4.89 -10.35
N LEU A 351 -23.45 4.44 -9.30
CA LEU A 351 -22.92 3.08 -9.15
C LEU A 351 -23.74 2.21 -8.20
N LYS A 352 -24.88 2.70 -7.70
CA LYS A 352 -25.73 1.94 -6.77
C LYS A 352 -26.14 0.61 -7.40
N ILE A 353 -25.73 -0.48 -6.76
CA ILE A 353 -26.27 -1.82 -7.00
C ILE A 353 -27.10 -2.19 -5.77
N SER A 354 -28.35 -2.62 -5.97
CA SER A 354 -29.23 -3.00 -4.88
C SER A 354 -29.95 -4.30 -5.20
N ASN A 355 -30.07 -5.15 -4.18
CA ASN A 355 -30.89 -6.36 -4.17
C ASN A 355 -32.07 -6.23 -3.20
N LEU A 356 -32.44 -5.01 -2.79
CA LEU A 356 -33.51 -4.77 -1.83
C LEU A 356 -34.89 -5.22 -2.35
N ASP A 357 -35.07 -5.20 -3.67
CA ASP A 357 -36.31 -5.64 -4.34
C ASP A 357 -36.24 -7.12 -4.76
N THR A 358 -35.11 -7.79 -4.47
CA THR A 358 -34.93 -9.21 -4.75
C THR A 358 -35.31 -10.02 -3.51
N ASP A 359 -36.14 -11.04 -3.68
CA ASP A 359 -36.55 -11.89 -2.55
C ASP A 359 -35.43 -12.87 -2.16
N ILE A 360 -35.41 -13.30 -0.90
CA ILE A 360 -34.44 -14.29 -0.39
C ILE A 360 -34.66 -15.60 -1.15
N ILE A 361 -33.60 -16.32 -1.54
CA ILE A 361 -33.70 -17.63 -2.21
C ILE A 361 -34.75 -18.51 -1.51
N ASP A 362 -35.74 -19.01 -2.26
CA ASP A 362 -36.95 -19.65 -1.72
C ASP A 362 -36.63 -20.74 -0.68
N VAL A 363 -35.65 -21.60 -0.98
CA VAL A 363 -35.19 -22.67 -0.06
C VAL A 363 -34.72 -22.11 1.28
N ILE A 364 -33.93 -21.03 1.28
CA ILE A 364 -33.43 -20.41 2.51
C ILE A 364 -34.59 -19.72 3.23
N ARG A 365 -35.44 -19.00 2.49
CA ARG A 365 -36.58 -18.28 3.05
C ARG A 365 -37.55 -19.21 3.75
N ASP A 366 -37.94 -20.31 3.11
CA ASP A 366 -38.88 -21.29 3.65
C ASP A 366 -38.29 -21.99 4.88
N THR A 367 -37.00 -22.34 4.83
CA THR A 367 -36.27 -22.94 5.96
C THR A 367 -36.24 -22.01 7.17
N LEU A 368 -36.00 -20.70 6.97
CA LEU A 368 -35.95 -19.71 8.05
C LEU A 368 -37.35 -19.34 8.56
N LYS A 369 -38.35 -19.23 7.66
CA LYS A 369 -39.75 -18.91 8.02
C LYS A 369 -40.41 -20.01 8.85
N GLY A 370 -40.04 -21.28 8.63
CA GLY A 370 -40.57 -22.42 9.38
C GLY A 370 -40.26 -22.37 10.89
N GLY A 371 -39.27 -21.56 11.31
CA GLY A 371 -38.88 -21.44 12.72
C GLY A 371 -38.07 -22.63 13.26
N ASP A 372 -37.82 -23.63 12.43
CA ASP A 372 -37.05 -24.83 12.76
C ASP A 372 -35.56 -24.54 12.96
N VAL A 373 -35.05 -23.47 12.32
CA VAL A 373 -33.65 -23.04 12.44
C VAL A 373 -33.53 -21.84 13.38
N LYS A 374 -32.87 -22.04 14.52
CA LYS A 374 -32.55 -20.98 15.48
C LYS A 374 -31.08 -20.58 15.37
N ILE A 375 -30.82 -19.34 15.00
CA ILE A 375 -29.45 -18.79 14.93
C ILE A 375 -29.09 -18.20 16.29
N LYS A 376 -28.09 -18.79 16.96
CA LYS A 376 -27.58 -18.32 18.26
C LYS A 376 -26.24 -17.62 18.15
N HIS A 377 -25.38 -18.08 17.26
CA HIS A 377 -24.04 -17.56 17.06
C HIS A 377 -23.82 -17.32 15.57
N VAL A 378 -23.12 -16.23 15.26
CA VAL A 378 -22.66 -15.90 13.91
C VAL A 378 -21.14 -15.85 13.98
N ALA A 379 -20.47 -16.67 13.18
CA ALA A 379 -19.02 -16.66 13.05
C ALA A 379 -18.67 -16.34 11.61
N LEU A 380 -17.83 -15.34 11.42
CA LEU A 380 -17.29 -14.97 10.12
C LEU A 380 -15.79 -15.28 10.14
N ILE A 381 -15.36 -16.20 9.28
CA ILE A 381 -13.98 -16.65 9.21
C ILE A 381 -13.42 -16.21 7.86
N MET A 382 -12.58 -15.17 7.90
CA MET A 382 -11.85 -14.71 6.71
C MET A 382 -10.60 -15.57 6.54
N MET A 383 -10.56 -16.35 5.47
CA MET A 383 -9.43 -17.22 5.17
C MET A 383 -8.43 -16.46 4.29
N GLU A 384 -7.27 -16.13 4.83
CA GLU A 384 -6.23 -15.36 4.14
C GLU A 384 -5.80 -16.03 2.84
N SER A 385 -5.84 -15.27 1.72
CA SER A 385 -5.45 -15.72 0.38
C SER A 385 -6.11 -17.04 -0.09
N TYR A 386 -7.30 -17.36 0.43
CA TYR A 386 -8.02 -18.59 0.10
C TYR A 386 -8.75 -18.49 -1.24
N ARG A 387 -8.63 -19.53 -2.06
CA ARG A 387 -9.15 -19.55 -3.44
C ARG A 387 -9.99 -20.77 -3.72
N GLU A 388 -11.15 -20.56 -4.36
CA GLU A 388 -12.08 -21.63 -4.72
C GLU A 388 -11.43 -22.70 -5.61
N GLU A 389 -10.47 -22.35 -6.46
CA GLU A 389 -9.82 -23.31 -7.37
C GLU A 389 -8.78 -24.21 -6.68
N LEU A 390 -8.39 -23.91 -5.45
CA LEU A 390 -7.39 -24.64 -4.67
C LEU A 390 -7.97 -25.34 -3.44
N PHE A 391 -9.14 -24.91 -2.98
CA PHE A 391 -9.72 -25.43 -1.75
C PHE A 391 -11.23 -25.70 -1.94
N PRO A 392 -11.59 -26.91 -2.39
CA PRO A 392 -10.71 -28.08 -2.53
C PRO A 392 -9.97 -28.18 -3.87
N LEU A 393 -8.71 -28.62 -3.81
CA LEU A 393 -7.89 -28.91 -4.98
C LEU A 393 -8.36 -30.23 -5.58
N GLN A 394 -8.59 -30.25 -6.89
CA GLN A 394 -9.06 -31.44 -7.60
C GLN A 394 -7.96 -32.04 -8.47
N GLN A 395 -7.80 -33.36 -8.41
CA GLN A 395 -6.95 -34.09 -9.33
C GLN A 395 -7.41 -33.86 -10.79
N GLY A 396 -6.48 -33.52 -11.68
CA GLY A 396 -6.78 -33.22 -13.08
C GLY A 396 -7.15 -31.75 -13.36
N SER A 397 -7.33 -30.92 -12.32
CA SER A 397 -7.50 -29.47 -12.48
C SER A 397 -6.27 -28.80 -13.11
N ASN A 398 -6.41 -27.56 -13.59
CA ASN A 398 -5.29 -26.82 -14.17
C ASN A 398 -4.17 -26.55 -13.14
N TYR A 399 -4.51 -26.27 -11.88
CA TYR A 399 -3.54 -26.10 -10.81
C TYR A 399 -2.85 -27.40 -10.45
N HIS A 400 -3.58 -28.52 -10.39
CA HIS A 400 -2.97 -29.84 -10.24
C HIS A 400 -1.94 -30.11 -11.34
N LYS A 401 -2.28 -29.89 -12.61
CA LYS A 401 -1.35 -30.05 -13.74
C LYS A 401 -0.11 -29.15 -13.60
N LEU A 402 -0.29 -27.92 -13.11
CA LEU A 402 0.82 -26.99 -12.87
C LEU A 402 1.76 -27.52 -11.77
N MET A 403 1.21 -27.99 -10.66
CA MET A 403 1.95 -28.59 -9.56
C MET A 403 2.70 -29.85 -10.00
N VAL A 404 2.04 -30.74 -10.75
CA VAL A 404 2.69 -31.94 -11.31
C VAL A 404 3.85 -31.56 -12.24
N LYS A 405 3.63 -30.55 -13.10
CA LYS A 405 4.66 -30.06 -14.02
C LYS A 405 5.84 -29.40 -13.30
N SER A 406 5.64 -28.83 -12.12
CA SER A 406 6.74 -28.23 -11.34
C SER A 406 7.59 -29.28 -10.63
N HIS A 407 7.03 -30.44 -10.29
CA HIS A 407 7.73 -31.57 -9.64
C HIS A 407 8.29 -32.56 -10.68
N LYS A 408 9.09 -32.06 -11.64
CA LYS A 408 9.63 -32.90 -12.72
C LYS A 408 10.53 -34.00 -12.16
N GLY A 409 10.21 -35.25 -12.49
CA GLY A 409 11.01 -36.42 -12.12
C GLY A 409 10.56 -37.13 -10.85
N GLU A 410 9.62 -36.56 -10.09
CA GLU A 410 8.95 -37.23 -8.98
C GLU A 410 7.81 -38.13 -9.47
N ASP A 411 7.46 -39.16 -8.69
CA ASP A 411 6.31 -40.00 -9.00
C ASP A 411 5.00 -39.21 -8.76
N ILE A 412 4.09 -39.24 -9.74
CA ILE A 412 2.76 -38.64 -9.63
C ILE A 412 1.96 -39.18 -8.43
N ASP A 413 2.15 -40.44 -8.05
CA ASP A 413 1.42 -41.02 -6.92
C ASP A 413 1.92 -40.43 -5.60
N GLU A 414 3.23 -40.17 -5.48
CA GLU A 414 3.80 -39.47 -4.32
C GLU A 414 3.34 -38.01 -4.25
N ILE A 415 3.25 -37.34 -5.41
CA ILE A 415 2.71 -35.97 -5.50
C ILE A 415 1.24 -35.96 -5.10
N ASN A 416 0.42 -36.81 -5.71
CA ASN A 416 -1.02 -36.89 -5.44
C ASN A 416 -1.31 -37.32 -4.00
N GLU A 417 -0.47 -38.16 -3.39
CA GLU A 417 -0.60 -38.51 -1.98
C GLU A 417 -0.38 -37.32 -1.06
N LYS A 418 0.55 -36.41 -1.37
CA LYS A 418 0.73 -35.17 -0.59
C LYS A 418 -0.45 -34.22 -0.82
N LEU A 419 -0.85 -34.04 -2.07
CA LEU A 419 -1.92 -33.11 -2.44
C LEU A 419 -3.29 -33.54 -1.89
N SER A 420 -3.55 -34.85 -1.80
CA SER A 420 -4.81 -35.37 -1.24
C SER A 420 -5.01 -35.03 0.23
N ARG A 421 -3.94 -34.66 0.95
CA ARG A 421 -3.98 -34.27 2.36
C ARG A 421 -4.18 -32.77 2.58
N MET A 422 -4.15 -31.94 1.53
CA MET A 422 -4.16 -30.48 1.66
C MET A 422 -5.54 -29.88 1.97
N SER A 423 -6.60 -30.39 1.34
CA SER A 423 -7.93 -29.76 1.39
C SER A 423 -9.08 -30.58 1.99
N PRO A 424 -8.86 -31.56 2.88
CA PRO A 424 -9.94 -32.47 3.30
C PRO A 424 -11.07 -31.74 4.05
N VAL A 425 -10.75 -30.70 4.83
CA VAL A 425 -11.77 -29.86 5.49
C VAL A 425 -12.59 -29.06 4.47
N ALA A 426 -11.95 -28.54 3.43
CA ALA A 426 -12.63 -27.80 2.35
C ALA A 426 -13.53 -28.72 1.52
N GLU A 427 -13.12 -29.97 1.25
CA GLU A 427 -13.96 -30.96 0.57
C GLU A 427 -15.27 -31.20 1.33
N ARG A 428 -15.18 -31.33 2.66
CA ARG A 428 -16.35 -31.49 3.53
C ARG A 428 -17.23 -30.23 3.58
N LEU A 429 -16.64 -29.04 3.71
CA LEU A 429 -17.37 -27.77 3.78
C LEU A 429 -18.11 -27.41 2.48
N THR A 430 -17.53 -27.78 1.33
CA THR A 430 -18.02 -27.37 0.02
C THR A 430 -18.84 -28.46 -0.68
N GLY A 431 -18.77 -29.70 -0.20
CA GLY A 431 -19.30 -30.89 -0.87
C GLY A 431 -18.57 -31.28 -2.16
N LYS A 432 -17.47 -30.60 -2.52
CA LYS A 432 -16.69 -30.90 -3.72
C LYS A 432 -15.55 -31.85 -3.37
N SER A 433 -15.50 -33.04 -3.96
CA SER A 433 -14.38 -33.97 -3.75
C SER A 433 -13.16 -33.60 -4.57
N GLY A 434 -11.96 -33.82 -4.01
CA GLY A 434 -10.69 -33.75 -4.73
C GLY A 434 -10.49 -34.87 -5.75
N ASN A 435 -11.27 -35.95 -5.67
CA ASN A 435 -11.24 -37.12 -6.57
C ASN A 435 -9.84 -37.75 -6.71
N TRP A 436 -9.11 -37.87 -5.60
CA TRP A 436 -7.74 -38.35 -5.57
C TRP A 436 -7.63 -39.86 -5.81
N LYS A 437 -6.91 -40.26 -6.86
CA LYS A 437 -6.67 -41.66 -7.27
C LYS A 437 -5.21 -41.90 -7.66
N ARG A 438 -4.69 -43.08 -7.31
CA ARG A 438 -3.39 -43.58 -7.77
C ARG A 438 -3.43 -43.93 -9.26
N LYS A 439 -2.26 -44.12 -9.89
CA LYS A 439 -2.16 -44.59 -11.29
C LYS A 439 -2.93 -45.87 -11.58
N ASP A 440 -2.98 -46.78 -10.61
CA ASP A 440 -3.68 -48.06 -10.72
C ASP A 440 -5.20 -47.97 -10.48
N GLY A 441 -5.70 -46.77 -10.16
CA GLY A 441 -7.11 -46.49 -9.89
C GLY A 441 -7.54 -46.74 -8.44
N SER A 442 -6.63 -47.20 -7.57
CA SER A 442 -6.91 -47.36 -6.14
C SER A 442 -6.90 -46.01 -5.40
N ASP A 443 -7.56 -46.00 -4.24
CA ASP A 443 -7.65 -44.82 -3.38
C ASP A 443 -6.36 -44.58 -2.58
N PHE A 444 -6.10 -43.31 -2.27
CA PHE A 444 -5.12 -42.96 -1.25
C PHE A 444 -5.66 -43.27 0.14
N GLU A 445 -4.76 -43.36 1.12
CA GLU A 445 -5.16 -43.53 2.51
C GLU A 445 -6.07 -42.36 2.94
N HIS A 446 -7.20 -42.70 3.56
CA HIS A 446 -8.16 -41.68 3.97
C HIS A 446 -7.58 -40.81 5.08
N VAL A 447 -7.53 -39.50 4.86
CA VAL A 447 -7.14 -38.55 5.90
C VAL A 447 -8.31 -38.41 6.86
N ALA A 448 -8.10 -38.82 8.11
CA ALA A 448 -9.10 -38.67 9.15
C ALA A 448 -9.44 -37.18 9.35
N ILE A 449 -10.62 -36.78 8.91
CA ILE A 449 -11.20 -35.46 9.23
C ILE A 449 -11.88 -35.58 10.59
N PRO A 450 -11.69 -34.63 11.52
CA PRO A 450 -12.44 -34.61 12.78
C PRO A 450 -13.94 -34.77 12.50
N GLN A 451 -14.57 -35.77 13.09
CA GLN A 451 -16.00 -35.92 12.97
C GLN A 451 -16.66 -34.74 13.68
N TRP A 452 -17.41 -33.95 12.91
CA TRP A 452 -18.23 -32.90 13.51
C TRP A 452 -19.38 -33.58 14.23
N ASN A 453 -19.58 -33.19 15.49
CA ASN A 453 -20.75 -33.60 16.24
C ASN A 453 -21.95 -32.76 15.78
N ASP A 454 -22.34 -32.97 14.52
CA ASP A 454 -23.48 -32.31 13.90
C ASP A 454 -24.59 -33.33 13.59
N THR A 455 -25.78 -32.81 13.30
CA THR A 455 -26.95 -33.61 12.92
C THR A 455 -27.12 -33.70 11.40
N ALA A 456 -26.15 -33.25 10.62
CA ALA A 456 -26.22 -33.30 9.17
C ALA A 456 -26.03 -34.74 8.68
N GLN A 457 -26.71 -35.09 7.59
CA GLN A 457 -26.52 -36.38 6.95
C GLN A 457 -25.13 -36.48 6.32
N GLU A 458 -24.62 -37.70 6.18
CA GLU A 458 -23.35 -37.97 5.51
C GLU A 458 -23.35 -37.37 4.09
N GLY A 459 -22.35 -36.55 3.76
CA GLY A 459 -22.23 -35.84 2.48
C GLY A 459 -22.94 -34.48 2.41
N TYR A 460 -23.67 -34.06 3.44
CA TYR A 460 -24.27 -32.72 3.51
C TYR A 460 -23.36 -31.80 4.33
N GLY A 461 -22.85 -30.73 3.69
CA GLY A 461 -21.99 -29.74 4.32
C GLY A 461 -22.07 -28.41 3.59
N GLY A 462 -22.59 -27.38 4.26
CA GLY A 462 -22.53 -25.98 3.85
C GLY A 462 -23.31 -25.59 2.58
N ILE A 463 -23.50 -24.29 2.38
CA ILE A 463 -23.87 -23.71 1.09
C ILE A 463 -22.56 -23.25 0.43
N ASN A 464 -22.23 -23.84 -0.71
CA ASN A 464 -21.07 -23.43 -1.49
C ASN A 464 -21.47 -22.45 -2.61
N VAL A 465 -20.93 -21.24 -2.58
CA VAL A 465 -21.20 -20.21 -3.59
C VAL A 465 -20.08 -20.22 -4.62
N VAL A 466 -20.40 -20.70 -5.82
CA VAL A 466 -19.47 -20.75 -6.96
C VAL A 466 -19.49 -19.43 -7.70
N GLY A 467 -18.31 -18.88 -8.01
CA GLY A 467 -18.20 -17.60 -8.72
C GLY A 467 -18.31 -16.37 -7.81
N GLY A 468 -18.03 -16.52 -6.52
CA GLY A 468 -17.77 -15.39 -5.62
C GLY A 468 -16.42 -14.73 -5.96
N PHE A 469 -16.37 -13.40 -5.92
CA PHE A 469 -15.15 -12.64 -6.17
C PHE A 469 -14.70 -11.94 -4.89
N THR A 470 -13.39 -11.88 -4.67
CA THR A 470 -12.82 -11.03 -3.62
C THR A 470 -13.14 -9.58 -3.91
N THR A 471 -13.48 -8.81 -2.88
CA THR A 471 -13.80 -7.38 -3.02
C THR A 471 -12.56 -6.53 -3.24
N SER A 472 -11.41 -7.00 -2.76
CA SER A 472 -10.10 -6.36 -2.96
C SER A 472 -8.98 -7.39 -3.02
N SER A 473 -7.84 -6.97 -3.58
CA SER A 473 -6.59 -7.72 -3.53
C SER A 473 -5.80 -7.52 -2.22
N LEU A 474 -6.29 -6.68 -1.30
CA LEU A 474 -5.69 -6.42 0.00
C LEU A 474 -6.63 -6.91 1.12
N SER A 475 -6.09 -7.67 2.08
CA SER A 475 -6.86 -8.34 3.14
C SER A 475 -7.71 -7.40 3.98
N PHE A 476 -7.19 -6.25 4.42
CA PHE A 476 -7.93 -5.29 5.26
C PHE A 476 -9.03 -4.56 4.51
N LYS A 477 -8.82 -4.24 3.23
CA LYS A 477 -9.89 -3.76 2.34
C LYS A 477 -11.02 -4.77 2.22
N SER A 478 -10.67 -6.05 2.07
CA SER A 478 -11.65 -7.14 2.06
C SER A 478 -12.35 -7.28 3.41
N MET A 479 -11.64 -7.14 4.53
CA MET A 479 -12.22 -7.16 5.87
C MET A 479 -13.29 -6.08 6.04
N ALA A 480 -13.01 -4.84 5.65
CA ALA A 480 -13.98 -3.75 5.69
C ALA A 480 -15.20 -4.05 4.82
N ALA A 481 -15.00 -4.56 3.61
CA ALA A 481 -16.10 -4.91 2.72
C ALA A 481 -16.96 -6.06 3.25
N ILE A 482 -16.34 -7.10 3.81
CA ILE A 482 -17.03 -8.27 4.34
C ILE A 482 -17.84 -7.93 5.59
N HIS A 483 -17.30 -7.11 6.50
CA HIS A 483 -17.98 -6.75 7.74
C HIS A 483 -18.98 -5.61 7.55
N CYS A 484 -18.75 -4.68 6.62
CA CYS A 484 -19.54 -3.47 6.49
C CYS A 484 -20.40 -3.40 5.22
N GLY A 485 -20.22 -4.31 4.27
CA GLY A 485 -20.88 -4.23 2.96
C GLY A 485 -20.40 -3.05 2.11
N ALA A 486 -19.32 -2.38 2.52
CA ALA A 486 -18.77 -1.22 1.85
C ALA A 486 -17.82 -1.64 0.72
N TRP A 487 -18.00 -1.11 -0.49
CA TRP A 487 -17.04 -1.36 -1.56
C TRP A 487 -15.70 -0.73 -1.24
N SER A 488 -14.62 -1.47 -1.50
CA SER A 488 -13.26 -0.99 -1.27
C SER A 488 -12.94 0.19 -2.19
N MET A 489 -12.30 1.21 -1.64
CA MET A 489 -11.88 2.37 -2.39
C MET A 489 -10.77 2.00 -3.38
N PRO A 490 -10.82 2.49 -4.64
CA PRO A 490 -9.85 2.21 -5.69
C PRO A 490 -8.57 3.04 -5.50
N VAL A 491 -8.00 2.97 -4.31
CA VAL A 491 -6.81 3.69 -3.86
C VAL A 491 -5.84 2.70 -3.21
N ASP A 492 -4.56 3.04 -3.26
CA ASP A 492 -3.52 2.27 -2.60
C ASP A 492 -3.69 2.32 -1.08
N GLY A 493 -3.37 1.20 -0.41
CA GLY A 493 -3.44 1.08 1.04
C GLY A 493 -4.88 1.13 1.59
N PHE A 494 -5.01 0.87 2.88
CA PHE A 494 -6.29 0.75 3.57
C PHE A 494 -6.83 2.11 4.03
N GLU A 495 -7.07 2.99 3.06
CA GLU A 495 -7.63 4.34 3.28
C GLU A 495 -9.03 4.32 3.90
N GLU A 496 -9.75 3.20 3.84
CA GLU A 496 -11.02 3.00 4.53
C GLU A 496 -10.89 3.25 6.04
N SER A 497 -9.72 2.99 6.64
CA SER A 497 -9.42 3.28 8.05
C SER A 497 -9.52 4.77 8.42
N GLU A 498 -9.30 5.69 7.48
CA GLU A 498 -9.32 7.13 7.70
C GLU A 498 -10.73 7.72 7.58
N THR A 499 -11.70 6.92 7.13
CA THR A 499 -13.09 7.35 6.91
C THR A 499 -14.06 6.53 7.75
N ASP A 500 -15.31 6.96 7.82
CA ASP A 500 -16.39 6.13 8.34
C ASP A 500 -17.01 5.33 7.19
N ALA A 501 -17.28 4.04 7.43
CA ALA A 501 -18.03 3.23 6.48
C ALA A 501 -19.42 3.86 6.26
N TYR A 502 -19.84 3.97 5.00
CA TYR A 502 -21.12 4.59 4.65
C TYR A 502 -22.34 3.71 4.99
N GLN A 503 -22.09 2.46 5.40
CA GLN A 503 -23.05 1.49 5.92
C GLN A 503 -22.57 0.96 7.27
N ALA A 504 -23.51 0.62 8.15
CA ALA A 504 -23.18 0.05 9.44
C ALA A 504 -22.61 -1.37 9.28
N CYS A 505 -21.53 -1.65 10.00
CA CYS A 505 -20.90 -2.96 10.03
C CYS A 505 -21.70 -3.96 10.86
N ILE A 506 -21.53 -5.27 10.60
CA ILE A 506 -22.23 -6.35 11.31
C ILE A 506 -22.18 -6.19 12.84
N PRO A 507 -21.02 -5.87 13.48
CA PRO A 507 -20.97 -5.65 14.93
C PRO A 507 -21.83 -4.48 15.40
N GLN A 508 -21.86 -3.39 14.62
CA GLN A 508 -22.69 -2.21 14.90
C GLN A 508 -24.19 -2.54 14.75
N VAL A 509 -24.57 -3.37 13.77
CA VAL A 509 -25.95 -3.86 13.61
C VAL A 509 -26.37 -4.75 14.80
N PHE A 510 -25.48 -5.61 15.30
CA PHE A 510 -25.75 -6.39 16.50
C PHE A 510 -25.89 -5.50 17.75
N ASN A 511 -25.09 -4.44 17.87
CA ASN A 511 -25.26 -3.45 18.92
C ASN A 511 -26.60 -2.70 18.80
N LEU A 512 -27.05 -2.36 17.58
CA LEU A 512 -28.40 -1.83 17.38
C LEU A 512 -29.48 -2.79 17.90
N PHE A 513 -29.39 -4.07 17.59
CA PHE A 513 -30.34 -5.07 18.11
C PHE A 513 -30.29 -5.15 19.63
N ASN A 514 -29.13 -5.02 20.24
CA ASN A 514 -28.97 -4.99 21.69
C ASN A 514 -29.72 -3.80 22.32
N LYS A 515 -29.60 -2.61 21.72
CA LYS A 515 -30.31 -1.39 22.17
C LYS A 515 -31.82 -1.47 22.04
N LEU A 516 -32.32 -2.30 21.12
CA LEU A 516 -33.75 -2.54 20.92
C LEU A 516 -34.33 -3.64 21.84
N LYS A 517 -33.47 -4.41 22.52
CA LYS A 517 -33.87 -5.47 23.44
C LYS A 517 -33.89 -4.95 24.87
N ASP A 518 -34.83 -5.47 25.67
CA ASP A 518 -34.79 -5.29 27.11
C ASP A 518 -33.58 -6.01 27.71
N ASP A 519 -32.89 -5.38 28.66
CA ASP A 519 -31.81 -6.02 29.41
C ASP A 519 -32.38 -7.00 30.47
N LYS A 520 -32.81 -8.18 29.99
CA LYS A 520 -33.37 -9.25 30.82
C LYS A 520 -32.61 -10.55 30.58
N LYS A 521 -32.30 -11.25 31.67
CA LYS A 521 -31.77 -12.63 31.61
C LYS A 521 -32.86 -13.57 31.10
N SER A 522 -32.81 -13.88 29.82
CA SER A 522 -33.72 -14.84 29.18
C SER A 522 -33.04 -16.15 28.80
N LYS A 523 -33.82 -17.22 28.86
CA LYS A 523 -33.45 -18.52 28.29
C LYS A 523 -33.67 -18.56 26.77
N ASP A 524 -34.47 -17.64 26.23
CA ASP A 524 -34.67 -17.52 24.79
C ASP A 524 -33.45 -16.82 24.17
N SER A 525 -32.83 -17.47 23.17
CA SER A 525 -31.70 -16.91 22.42
C SER A 525 -32.07 -15.64 21.67
N LEU A 526 -33.33 -15.44 21.31
CA LEU A 526 -33.78 -14.23 20.60
C LEU A 526 -33.75 -12.99 21.50
N GLU A 527 -33.98 -13.17 22.80
CA GLU A 527 -33.97 -12.10 23.81
C GLU A 527 -32.56 -11.86 24.37
N GLN A 528 -31.60 -12.76 24.12
CA GLN A 528 -30.22 -12.60 24.55
C GLN A 528 -29.50 -11.50 23.77
N GLN A 529 -28.61 -10.80 24.47
CA GLN A 529 -27.73 -9.79 23.89
C GLN A 529 -26.66 -10.45 23.00
N TRP A 530 -26.26 -9.76 21.94
CA TRP A 530 -25.16 -10.13 21.06
C TRP A 530 -23.84 -9.60 21.60
N TYR A 531 -22.79 -10.43 21.57
CA TYR A 531 -21.45 -10.04 22.00
C TYR A 531 -20.49 -10.21 20.82
N PRO A 532 -20.17 -9.14 20.09
CA PRO A 532 -19.25 -9.20 18.97
C PRO A 532 -17.80 -9.24 19.45
N ALA A 533 -17.00 -10.11 18.84
CA ALA A 533 -15.56 -10.20 19.08
C ALA A 533 -14.78 -10.44 17.79
N PHE A 534 -13.54 -9.97 17.76
CA PHE A 534 -12.61 -10.07 16.65
C PHE A 534 -11.30 -10.72 17.12
N PHE A 535 -10.79 -11.67 16.35
CA PHE A 535 -9.61 -12.46 16.69
C PHE A 535 -8.68 -12.53 15.48
N GLN A 536 -7.42 -12.14 15.67
CA GLN A 536 -6.38 -12.11 14.65
C GLN A 536 -5.02 -12.37 15.32
N SER A 537 -4.19 -13.25 14.76
CA SER A 537 -2.91 -13.61 15.39
C SER A 537 -1.74 -12.69 15.03
N ILE A 538 -2.01 -11.63 14.26
CA ILE A 538 -1.04 -10.68 13.73
C ILE A 538 -1.30 -9.27 14.24
N THR A 539 -0.33 -8.38 14.01
CA THR A 539 -0.43 -6.94 14.32
C THR A 539 -1.56 -6.28 13.55
N ASP A 540 -2.29 -5.40 14.23
CA ASP A 540 -3.31 -4.48 13.72
C ASP A 540 -2.70 -3.10 13.37
N GLY A 541 -1.45 -2.83 13.72
CA GLY A 541 -0.80 -1.57 13.32
C GLY A 541 -0.50 -1.50 11.81
N TYR A 542 -0.45 -2.64 11.13
CA TYR A 542 -0.16 -2.68 9.70
C TYR A 542 -1.28 -2.02 8.88
N ASP A 543 -0.88 -1.10 8.00
CA ASP A 543 -1.77 -0.31 7.14
C ASP A 543 -2.94 0.34 7.90
N ARG A 544 -2.71 0.72 9.16
CA ARG A 544 -3.66 1.47 10.00
C ARG A 544 -4.96 0.68 10.29
N GLN A 545 -4.89 -0.65 10.37
CA GLN A 545 -6.06 -1.46 10.74
C GLN A 545 -6.56 -1.11 12.15
N ASP A 546 -5.68 -0.83 13.10
CA ASP A 546 -5.98 -0.36 14.46
C ASP A 546 -7.01 0.78 14.49
N LYS A 547 -6.84 1.78 13.62
CA LYS A 547 -7.80 2.89 13.47
C LYS A 547 -9.18 2.45 12.98
N PHE A 548 -9.25 1.40 12.17
CA PHE A 548 -10.50 0.85 11.68
C PHE A 548 -11.17 -0.04 12.73
N ASP A 549 -10.38 -0.82 13.47
CA ASP A 549 -10.86 -1.69 14.55
C ASP A 549 -11.57 -0.88 15.65
N ASP A 550 -11.08 0.33 15.95
CA ASP A 550 -11.73 1.29 16.86
C ASP A 550 -13.14 1.73 16.41
N LYS A 551 -13.44 1.64 15.10
CA LYS A 551 -14.68 2.15 14.50
C LYS A 551 -15.65 1.05 14.11
N ILE A 552 -15.16 -0.14 13.76
CA ILE A 552 -15.95 -1.22 13.17
C ILE A 552 -17.01 -1.83 14.13
N GLY A 553 -16.84 -1.58 15.45
CA GLY A 553 -17.83 -1.91 16.48
C GLY A 553 -17.61 -3.24 17.21
N PHE A 554 -16.42 -3.84 17.10
CA PHE A 554 -16.04 -4.96 17.96
C PHE A 554 -15.59 -4.46 19.33
N GLU A 555 -16.18 -4.98 20.41
CA GLU A 555 -15.81 -4.59 21.78
C GLU A 555 -14.67 -5.45 22.34
N HIS A 556 -14.55 -6.69 21.88
CA HIS A 556 -13.51 -7.62 22.28
C HIS A 556 -12.61 -7.95 21.10
N ILE A 557 -11.44 -7.32 21.06
CA ILE A 557 -10.44 -7.51 20.02
C ILE A 557 -9.25 -8.28 20.61
N VAL A 558 -8.79 -9.30 19.90
CA VAL A 558 -7.57 -10.06 20.20
C VAL A 558 -6.67 -9.99 18.98
N THR A 559 -5.62 -9.17 19.08
CA THR A 559 -4.56 -8.98 18.07
C THR A 559 -3.20 -9.32 18.68
N ARG A 560 -2.12 -9.21 17.92
CA ARG A 560 -0.75 -9.53 18.40
C ARG A 560 -0.43 -8.90 19.76
N GLY A 561 -0.72 -7.61 19.95
CA GLY A 561 -0.40 -6.92 21.21
C GLY A 561 -1.07 -7.58 22.42
N ARG A 562 -2.35 -7.94 22.29
CA ARG A 562 -3.08 -8.62 23.36
C ARG A 562 -2.58 -10.04 23.62
N LEU A 563 -2.19 -10.77 22.57
CA LEU A 563 -1.59 -12.11 22.72
C LEU A 563 -0.27 -12.04 23.48
N GLU A 564 0.55 -11.00 23.25
CA GLU A 564 1.79 -10.77 23.98
C GLU A 564 1.54 -10.42 25.46
N ASP A 565 0.51 -9.61 25.75
CA ASP A 565 0.13 -9.21 27.10
C ASP A 565 -0.48 -10.35 27.92
N ASP A 566 -1.31 -11.19 27.29
CA ASP A 566 -1.99 -12.32 27.92
C ASP A 566 -1.08 -13.55 28.10
N ARG A 567 0.12 -13.53 27.52
CA ARG A 567 1.12 -14.61 27.60
C ARG A 567 1.49 -14.94 29.04
N LYS A 568 1.45 -16.21 29.41
CA LYS A 568 1.83 -16.63 30.76
C LYS A 568 3.34 -16.48 30.98
N ASN A 569 3.74 -16.21 32.23
CA ASN A 569 5.16 -16.15 32.59
C ASN A 569 5.89 -17.44 32.18
N GLY A 570 6.84 -17.32 31.25
CA GLY A 570 7.65 -18.43 30.73
C GLY A 570 7.05 -19.16 29.51
N GLU A 571 5.86 -18.78 29.03
CA GLU A 571 5.33 -19.23 27.75
C GLU A 571 6.05 -18.51 26.61
N GLU A 572 6.56 -19.23 25.62
CA GLU A 572 7.18 -18.64 24.43
C GLU A 572 6.20 -18.79 23.27
N LEU A 573 5.78 -17.66 22.69
CA LEU A 573 4.91 -17.67 21.51
C LEU A 573 5.79 -17.81 20.26
N GLU A 574 5.53 -18.83 19.45
CA GLU A 574 6.24 -19.05 18.18
C GLU A 574 5.88 -17.95 17.19
N GLU A 575 6.85 -17.16 16.75
CA GLU A 575 6.66 -16.19 15.66
C GLU A 575 6.82 -16.88 14.30
N ILE A 576 5.76 -16.91 13.50
CA ILE A 576 5.79 -17.50 12.14
C ILE A 576 6.40 -16.54 11.11
N ASN A 577 6.22 -15.24 11.34
CA ASN A 577 6.72 -14.18 10.50
C ASN A 577 6.74 -12.86 11.30
N TYR A 578 7.15 -11.79 10.64
CA TYR A 578 7.21 -10.47 11.24
C TYR A 578 5.83 -9.88 11.59
N PHE A 579 4.73 -10.42 11.06
CA PHE A 579 3.38 -9.95 11.35
C PHE A 579 2.83 -10.52 12.66
N GLY A 580 3.21 -11.73 13.09
CA GLY A 580 2.61 -12.35 14.27
C GLY A 580 2.86 -13.84 14.48
N PHE A 581 1.86 -14.47 15.10
CA PHE A 581 1.90 -15.85 15.59
C PHE A 581 1.03 -16.78 14.71
N PRO A 582 1.21 -18.11 14.79
CA PRO A 582 0.29 -19.07 14.19
C PRO A 582 -1.16 -18.82 14.60
N GLU A 583 -2.10 -19.08 13.69
CA GLU A 583 -3.54 -18.98 13.99
C GLU A 583 -3.98 -19.90 15.14
N THR A 584 -3.28 -21.02 15.36
CA THR A 584 -3.54 -21.96 16.45
C THR A 584 -3.41 -21.32 17.84
N THR A 585 -2.64 -20.23 17.96
CA THR A 585 -2.52 -19.44 19.19
C THR A 585 -3.84 -18.80 19.60
N LEU A 586 -4.73 -18.49 18.66
CA LEU A 586 -6.05 -17.90 18.95
C LEU A 586 -7.01 -18.87 19.64
N LYS A 587 -6.78 -20.18 19.53
CA LYS A 587 -7.73 -21.21 20.00
C LYS A 587 -8.10 -21.03 21.46
N GLY A 588 -7.11 -20.86 22.34
CA GLY A 588 -7.35 -20.66 23.77
C GLY A 588 -8.19 -19.42 24.07
N HIS A 589 -7.88 -18.30 23.39
CA HIS A 589 -8.61 -17.04 23.55
C HIS A 589 -10.06 -17.15 23.06
N ILE A 590 -10.30 -17.86 21.97
CA ILE A 590 -11.66 -18.11 21.47
C ILE A 590 -12.44 -18.99 22.46
N GLU A 591 -11.84 -20.08 22.95
CA GLU A 591 -12.46 -20.98 23.93
C GLU A 591 -12.82 -20.26 25.24
N ASP A 592 -11.89 -19.45 25.75
CA ASP A 592 -12.08 -18.65 26.96
C ASP A 592 -13.17 -17.60 26.75
N TYR A 593 -13.17 -16.87 25.63
CA TYR A 593 -14.23 -15.92 25.29
C TYR A 593 -15.61 -16.58 25.24
N LEU A 594 -15.74 -17.70 24.53
CA LEU A 594 -17.00 -18.44 24.42
C LEU A 594 -17.50 -18.93 25.78
N LYS A 595 -16.60 -19.39 26.65
CA LYS A 595 -16.93 -19.79 28.02
C LYS A 595 -17.41 -18.59 28.84
N GLU A 596 -16.71 -17.47 28.77
CA GLU A 596 -17.05 -16.26 29.52
C GLU A 596 -18.41 -15.68 29.10
N VAL A 597 -18.67 -15.56 27.79
CA VAL A 597 -19.97 -15.11 27.27
C VAL A 597 -21.10 -16.01 27.76
N LYS A 598 -20.86 -17.33 27.81
CA LYS A 598 -21.87 -18.30 28.28
C LYS A 598 -22.14 -18.20 29.79
N GLU A 599 -21.13 -17.88 30.60
CA GLU A 599 -21.22 -17.86 32.06
C GLU A 599 -21.65 -16.49 32.62
N LYS A 600 -21.16 -15.38 32.06
CA LYS A 600 -21.17 -14.06 32.71
C LYS A 600 -22.01 -12.97 32.02
N GLY A 601 -22.39 -13.13 30.74
CA GLY A 601 -22.95 -12.00 29.97
C GLY A 601 -21.86 -11.01 29.53
N PRO A 602 -22.13 -9.70 29.38
CA PRO A 602 -21.22 -8.75 28.73
C PRO A 602 -19.80 -8.74 29.30
N ILE A 603 -18.82 -8.61 28.41
CA ILE A 603 -17.40 -8.53 28.74
C ILE A 603 -17.02 -7.05 28.78
N LEU A 604 -16.70 -6.55 29.98
CA LEU A 604 -15.91 -5.33 30.11
C LEU A 604 -14.43 -5.70 29.92
N PRO A 605 -13.64 -4.91 29.16
CA PRO A 605 -12.23 -5.19 28.94
C PRO A 605 -11.47 -5.23 30.28
N LYS A 606 -10.77 -6.33 30.55
CA LYS A 606 -9.70 -6.35 31.57
C LYS A 606 -8.56 -5.50 31.04
N GLY A 607 -8.54 -4.21 31.39
CA GLY A 607 -7.47 -3.31 30.95
C GLY A 607 -7.77 -1.82 31.00
N SER A 608 -9.03 -1.39 31.19
CA SER A 608 -9.28 0.01 31.55
C SER A 608 -8.91 0.20 33.02
N VAL A 609 -7.65 0.52 33.27
CA VAL A 609 -7.29 1.32 34.45
C VAL A 609 -8.27 2.49 34.44
N GLU A 610 -9.03 2.66 35.53
CA GLU A 610 -9.71 3.90 35.80
C GLU A 610 -8.68 5.01 35.59
N ALA A 611 -8.78 5.73 34.48
CA ALA A 611 -8.27 7.08 34.39
C ALA A 611 -9.08 7.86 35.43
N THR A 612 -8.63 7.77 36.67
CA THR A 612 -8.88 8.75 37.70
C THR A 612 -8.37 10.05 37.11
N TRP A 613 -9.28 10.78 36.47
CA TRP A 613 -9.13 12.21 36.28
C TRP A 613 -8.70 12.76 37.64
N PRO A 614 -7.53 13.39 37.79
CA PRO A 614 -7.23 14.06 39.03
C PRO A 614 -8.35 15.07 39.21
N SER A 615 -9.11 14.89 40.29
CA SER A 615 -10.02 15.91 40.79
C SER A 615 -9.23 17.20 40.88
N THR A 616 -9.39 18.08 39.88
CA THR A 616 -8.96 19.47 39.98
C THR A 616 -9.77 20.09 41.09
N ASP A 617 -9.19 19.99 42.27
CA ASP A 617 -9.60 20.62 43.51
C ASP A 617 -9.43 22.14 43.29
N TYR A 618 -10.38 22.76 42.60
CA TYR A 618 -10.58 24.20 42.65
C TYR A 618 -11.14 24.54 44.03
N SER A 619 -10.26 24.44 45.03
CA SER A 619 -10.42 25.06 46.33
C SER A 619 -10.46 26.57 46.12
N ILE A 620 -11.68 27.11 46.04
CA ILE A 620 -11.96 28.52 46.26
C ILE A 620 -11.53 28.82 47.70
N ARG A 621 -10.29 29.30 47.87
CA ARG A 621 -9.83 29.90 49.12
C ARG A 621 -10.60 31.20 49.35
N SER A 622 -11.68 31.10 50.10
CA SER A 622 -12.23 32.25 50.83
C SER A 622 -11.20 32.71 51.87
N ARG A 623 -10.40 33.72 51.55
CA ARG A 623 -9.73 34.54 52.56
C ARG A 623 -10.76 35.49 53.16
N THR A 624 -11.30 35.12 54.31
CA THR A 624 -11.82 36.08 55.28
C THR A 624 -10.65 36.90 55.81
N SER A 625 -10.56 38.15 55.37
CA SER A 625 -9.81 39.19 56.06
C SER A 625 -10.56 39.61 57.31
N VAL A 626 -9.80 39.64 58.41
CA VAL A 626 -10.15 40.24 59.69
C VAL A 626 -10.29 41.76 59.54
N CYS A 627 -11.37 42.28 60.13
CA CYS A 627 -11.65 43.64 60.62
C CYS A 627 -11.24 44.87 59.78
N GLY A 628 -12.25 45.67 59.42
CA GLY A 628 -12.13 47.03 58.92
C GLY A 628 -13.30 47.41 58.04
#